data_AF-A0A328TPU0-F1
#
_entry.id   AF-A0A328TPU0-F1
#
_cell.length_a   1.000
_cell.length_b   1.000
_cell.length_c   1.000
_cell.angle_alpha   90.00
_cell.angle_beta   90.00
_cell.angle_gamma   90.00
#
_symmetry.space_group_name_H-M   'P 1'
#
loop_
_entity.id
_entity.type
_entity.pdbx_description
1 polymer ?
#
loop_
_entity_poly.entity_id
_entity_poly.type
_entity_poly.pdbx_seq_one_letter_code
_entity_poly.pdbx_strand_id
1 'polypeptide(L)'
;MPKPERKPGDKGFITHMPKSKEDAVSITNQIEAKGRRYSVGLMQITSTNFKRYGVTATDLFNPCINLSVYEKIITDCYQRGGTLKRALSCYYSGNFSTGQQQEPAFSKTSYVQRIGYSPADTRYAVPGTRDDIATPAATLKATPVDAPPRPRVVWPGAIVRGVPAQLRQKKAATVYYPAQVVRGNRDVTTKEEEK
;
A
#
# COMPACT_ATOMS: atom_id res chain seq x y z
N MET A 1 23.03 4.84 -14.21
CA MET A 1 24.40 5.16 -14.69
C MET A 1 24.63 4.58 -16.07
N PRO A 2 25.31 5.32 -16.97
CA PRO A 2 25.77 4.80 -18.26
C PRO A 2 26.61 3.52 -18.09
N LYS A 3 26.49 2.54 -19.01
CA LYS A 3 27.27 1.29 -18.96
C LYS A 3 28.79 1.51 -18.81
N PRO A 4 29.42 2.47 -19.50
CA PRO A 4 30.86 2.69 -19.40
C PRO A 4 31.35 3.12 -18.01
N GLU A 5 30.46 3.70 -17.20
CA GLU A 5 30.81 4.21 -15.86
C GLU A 5 30.51 3.20 -14.73
N ARG A 6 30.00 2.02 -15.06
CA ARG A 6 29.62 1.00 -14.06
C ARG A 6 30.82 0.18 -13.69
N LYS A 7 31.01 -0.08 -12.39
CA LYS A 7 31.95 -1.10 -11.93
C LYS A 7 31.39 -2.50 -12.19
N PRO A 8 32.24 -3.52 -12.33
CA PRO A 8 31.78 -4.91 -12.42
C PRO A 8 30.88 -5.25 -11.22
N GLY A 9 29.65 -5.70 -11.50
CA GLY A 9 28.64 -6.01 -10.48
C GLY A 9 27.64 -4.89 -10.17
N ASP A 10 27.80 -3.68 -10.72
CA ASP A 10 26.87 -2.58 -10.47
C ASP A 10 25.52 -2.79 -11.17
N LYS A 11 24.42 -2.60 -10.41
CA LYS A 11 23.03 -2.79 -10.87
C LYS A 11 22.51 -1.67 -11.78
N GLY A 12 23.37 -0.72 -12.19
CA GLY A 12 23.05 0.34 -13.14
C GLY A 12 22.20 1.49 -12.61
N PHE A 13 21.78 1.44 -11.34
CA PHE A 13 21.13 2.54 -10.61
C PHE A 13 21.94 2.89 -9.35
N ILE A 14 21.85 4.14 -8.90
CA ILE A 14 22.45 4.61 -7.64
C ILE A 14 21.32 5.05 -6.72
N THR A 15 21.34 4.59 -5.48
CA THR A 15 20.43 5.05 -4.43
C THR A 15 21.11 6.17 -3.64
N HIS A 16 20.39 7.26 -3.44
CA HIS A 16 20.81 8.37 -2.58
C HIS A 16 19.90 8.44 -1.36
N MET A 17 20.46 8.71 -0.18
CA MET A 17 19.72 8.81 1.08
C MET A 17 19.96 10.18 1.71
N PRO A 18 19.38 11.25 1.14
CA PRO A 18 19.61 12.62 1.59
C PRO A 18 19.16 12.81 3.04
N LYS A 19 19.90 13.62 3.81
CA LYS A 19 19.59 13.88 5.23
C LYS A 19 18.64 15.04 5.44
N SER A 20 18.55 15.94 4.46
CA SER A 20 17.65 17.10 4.48
C SER A 20 17.10 17.40 3.09
N LYS A 21 16.15 18.34 3.01
CA LYS A 21 15.59 18.78 1.74
C LYS A 21 16.65 19.46 0.87
N GLU A 22 17.52 20.27 1.45
CA GLU A 22 18.58 21.00 0.77
C GLU A 22 19.62 20.03 0.19
N ASP A 23 19.96 18.99 0.95
CA ASP A 23 20.83 17.90 0.48
C ASP A 23 20.20 17.16 -0.71
N ALA A 24 18.90 16.86 -0.62
CA ALA A 24 18.16 16.24 -1.73
C ALA A 24 18.16 17.14 -2.99
N VAL A 25 17.97 18.45 -2.84
CA VAL A 25 18.05 19.42 -3.94
C VAL A 25 19.46 19.42 -4.54
N SER A 26 20.51 19.51 -3.72
CA SER A 26 21.90 19.46 -4.19
C SER A 26 22.20 18.18 -5.00
N ILE A 27 21.78 17.02 -4.49
CA ILE A 27 21.94 15.74 -5.18
C ILE A 27 21.20 15.74 -6.52
N THR A 28 19.95 16.20 -6.56
CA THR A 28 19.18 16.24 -7.82
C THR A 28 19.80 17.19 -8.85
N ASN A 29 20.27 18.37 -8.44
CA ASN A 29 20.99 19.30 -9.32
C ASN A 29 22.26 18.65 -9.92
N GLN A 30 23.03 17.90 -9.13
CA GLN A 30 24.21 17.18 -9.62
C GLN A 30 23.85 16.07 -10.62
N ILE A 31 22.72 15.40 -10.44
CA ILE A 31 22.24 14.36 -11.36
C ILE A 31 21.74 15.01 -12.67
N GLU A 32 21.02 16.12 -12.57
CA GLU A 32 20.54 16.89 -13.73
C GLU A 32 21.68 17.48 -14.56
N ALA A 33 22.70 18.04 -13.91
CA ALA A 33 23.90 18.54 -14.59
C ALA A 33 24.61 17.44 -15.41
N LYS A 34 24.44 16.18 -15.03
CA LYS A 34 24.95 15.01 -15.75
C LYS A 34 23.99 14.47 -16.82
N GLY A 35 22.84 15.11 -17.03
CA GLY A 35 21.80 14.68 -17.97
C GLY A 35 21.18 13.32 -17.63
N ARG A 36 21.16 12.93 -16.35
CA ARG A 36 20.73 11.59 -15.93
C ARG A 36 19.26 11.59 -15.51
N ARG A 37 18.60 10.46 -15.75
CA ARG A 37 17.26 10.18 -15.22
C ARG A 37 17.35 9.77 -13.76
N TYR A 38 16.42 10.28 -12.97
CA TYR A 38 16.26 9.94 -11.57
C TYR A 38 14.78 9.96 -11.16
N SER A 39 14.51 9.47 -9.95
CA SER A 39 13.20 9.46 -9.30
C SER A 39 13.30 10.09 -7.92
N VAL A 40 12.23 10.73 -7.44
CA VAL A 40 12.22 11.48 -6.18
C VAL A 40 10.95 11.28 -5.35
N GLY A 41 11.08 11.57 -4.05
CA GLY A 41 9.98 11.61 -3.09
C GLY A 41 9.40 10.24 -2.74
N LEU A 42 8.30 10.24 -1.97
CA LEU A 42 7.71 9.03 -1.39
C LEU A 42 7.33 7.99 -2.45
N MET A 43 6.70 8.44 -3.53
CA MET A 43 6.22 7.58 -4.59
C MET A 43 7.27 7.30 -5.66
N GLN A 44 8.50 7.81 -5.50
CA GLN A 44 9.60 7.59 -6.44
C GLN A 44 9.25 7.98 -7.89
N ILE A 45 8.70 9.19 -8.08
CA ILE A 45 8.27 9.68 -9.38
C ILE A 45 9.48 10.04 -10.24
N THR A 46 9.56 9.47 -11.45
CA THR A 46 10.68 9.71 -12.38
C THR A 46 10.62 11.09 -13.03
N SER A 47 11.79 11.72 -13.17
CA SER A 47 12.07 12.98 -13.89
C SER A 47 11.40 13.10 -15.26
N THR A 48 11.14 12.01 -15.97
CA THR A 48 10.44 12.09 -17.27
C THR A 48 8.96 12.45 -17.16
N ASN A 49 8.35 12.36 -15.97
CA ASN A 49 6.98 12.80 -15.75
C ASN A 49 6.87 14.30 -15.43
N PHE A 50 7.98 14.96 -15.07
CA PHE A 50 7.95 16.31 -14.49
C PHE A 50 7.30 17.33 -15.41
N LYS A 51 7.72 17.37 -16.69
CA LYS A 51 7.14 18.25 -17.70
C LYS A 51 5.65 18.00 -17.92
N ARG A 52 5.20 16.73 -17.88
CA ARG A 52 3.79 16.35 -18.10
C ARG A 52 2.88 16.87 -16.97
N TYR A 53 3.38 16.89 -15.74
CA TYR A 53 2.60 17.30 -14.56
C TYR A 53 2.94 18.69 -14.04
N GLY A 54 3.83 19.42 -14.72
CA GLY A 54 4.19 20.80 -14.35
C GLY A 54 4.85 20.91 -12.97
N VAL A 55 5.70 19.93 -12.61
CA VAL A 55 6.37 19.87 -11.30
C VAL A 55 7.88 19.77 -11.45
N THR A 56 8.60 20.23 -10.44
CA THR A 56 10.05 20.07 -10.29
C THR A 56 10.41 19.00 -9.26
N ALA A 57 11.70 18.62 -9.18
CA ALA A 57 12.17 17.75 -8.12
C ALA A 57 11.89 18.33 -6.71
N THR A 58 12.09 19.64 -6.55
CA THR A 58 11.90 20.34 -5.29
C THR A 58 10.45 20.31 -4.81
N ASP A 59 9.49 20.42 -5.74
CA ASP A 59 8.06 20.29 -5.45
C ASP A 59 7.73 18.88 -4.96
N LEU A 60 8.31 17.87 -5.60
CA LEU A 60 8.07 16.46 -5.29
C LEU A 60 8.73 15.98 -3.99
N PHE A 61 9.54 16.80 -3.32
CA PHE A 61 9.97 16.57 -1.94
C PHE A 61 8.88 16.95 -0.92
N ASN A 62 7.85 17.69 -1.32
CA ASN A 62 6.65 17.83 -0.51
C ASN A 62 5.80 16.54 -0.61
N PRO A 63 5.49 15.86 0.50
CA PRO A 63 4.80 14.58 0.47
C PRO A 63 3.38 14.68 -0.12
N CYS A 64 2.65 15.77 0.15
CA CYS A 64 1.30 15.97 -0.37
C CYS A 64 1.32 16.14 -1.89
N ILE A 65 2.22 17.00 -2.41
CA ILE A 65 2.36 17.20 -3.85
C ILE A 65 2.78 15.89 -4.53
N ASN A 66 3.72 15.16 -3.92
CA ASN A 66 4.19 13.87 -4.44
C ASN A 66 3.04 12.86 -4.57
N LEU A 67 2.20 12.73 -3.54
CA LEU A 67 1.04 11.85 -3.54
C LEU A 67 -0.02 12.30 -4.56
N SER A 68 -0.30 13.60 -4.69
CA SER A 68 -1.25 14.11 -5.69
C SER A 68 -0.79 13.89 -7.13
N VAL A 69 0.52 13.99 -7.41
CA VAL A 69 1.05 13.65 -8.75
C VAL A 69 1.01 12.15 -8.99
N TYR A 70 1.36 11.35 -7.98
CA TYR A 70 1.24 9.89 -8.05
C TYR A 70 -0.17 9.43 -8.39
N GLU A 71 -1.19 9.99 -7.71
CA GLU A 71 -2.61 9.71 -7.96
C GLU A 71 -2.95 9.91 -9.45
N LYS A 72 -2.52 11.02 -10.04
CA LYS A 72 -2.75 11.33 -11.46
C LYS A 72 -2.07 10.31 -12.37
N ILE A 73 -0.81 9.94 -12.08
CA ILE A 73 -0.05 8.96 -12.88
C ILE A 73 -0.74 7.58 -12.84
N ILE A 74 -1.05 7.09 -11.64
CA ILE A 74 -1.62 5.75 -11.50
C ILE A 74 -3.04 5.69 -12.10
N THR A 75 -3.81 6.77 -11.99
CA THR A 75 -5.14 6.88 -12.60
C THR A 75 -5.06 6.89 -14.12
N ASP A 76 -4.15 7.65 -14.72
CA ASP A 76 -3.88 7.64 -16.18
C ASP A 76 -3.47 6.25 -16.67
N CYS A 77 -2.58 5.59 -15.95
CA CYS A 77 -2.15 4.22 -16.25
C CYS A 77 -3.31 3.21 -16.14
N TYR A 78 -4.22 3.38 -15.17
CA TYR A 78 -5.39 2.52 -15.03
C TYR A 78 -6.42 2.76 -16.14
N GLN A 79 -6.74 4.01 -16.46
CA GLN A 79 -7.67 4.35 -17.55
C GLN A 79 -7.22 3.79 -18.89
N ARG A 80 -5.93 3.88 -19.21
CA ARG A 80 -5.37 3.31 -20.46
C ARG A 80 -5.15 1.80 -20.37
N GLY A 81 -4.91 1.28 -19.18
CA GLY A 81 -4.54 -0.11 -18.92
C GLY A 81 -5.73 -1.04 -18.69
N GLY A 82 -6.88 -0.53 -18.27
CA GLY A 82 -8.11 -1.29 -17.98
C GLY A 82 -8.07 -2.12 -16.69
N THR A 83 -6.90 -2.56 -16.22
CA THR A 83 -6.77 -3.38 -15.00
C THR A 83 -5.68 -2.86 -14.07
N LEU A 84 -5.79 -3.18 -12.78
CA LEU A 84 -4.83 -2.73 -11.76
C LEU A 84 -3.43 -3.31 -12.02
N LYS A 85 -3.32 -4.59 -12.41
CA LYS A 85 -2.02 -5.20 -12.81
C LYS A 85 -1.33 -4.41 -13.93
N ARG A 86 -2.10 -4.01 -14.96
CA ARG A 86 -1.59 -3.24 -16.09
C ARG A 86 -1.22 -1.82 -15.66
N ALA A 87 -2.00 -1.21 -14.79
CA ALA A 87 -1.70 0.10 -14.22
C ALA A 87 -0.38 0.10 -13.43
N LEU A 88 -0.17 -0.91 -12.58
CA LEU A 88 1.04 -1.09 -11.77
C LEU A 88 2.27 -1.33 -12.65
N SER A 89 2.12 -2.13 -13.71
CA SER A 89 3.18 -2.29 -14.72
C SER A 89 3.51 -0.97 -15.42
N CYS A 90 2.48 -0.21 -15.81
CA CYS A 90 2.62 1.08 -16.46
C CYS A 90 3.32 2.10 -15.54
N TYR A 91 2.99 2.12 -14.25
CA TYR A 91 3.67 2.96 -13.25
C TYR A 91 5.16 2.63 -13.16
N TYR A 92 5.49 1.33 -13.11
CA TYR A 92 6.86 0.84 -12.96
C TYR A 92 7.74 1.09 -14.19
N SER A 93 7.21 0.86 -15.39
CA SER A 93 8.02 0.71 -16.62
C SER A 93 7.55 1.54 -17.80
N GLY A 94 6.43 2.25 -17.66
CA GLY A 94 5.79 3.01 -18.74
C GLY A 94 4.97 2.16 -19.72
N ASN A 95 4.91 0.83 -19.55
CA ASN A 95 4.13 -0.08 -20.39
C ASN A 95 3.34 -1.10 -19.57
N PHE A 96 2.37 -1.77 -20.20
CA PHE A 96 1.42 -2.62 -19.49
C PHE A 96 1.91 -4.04 -19.19
N SER A 97 3.09 -4.46 -19.64
CA SER A 97 3.55 -5.86 -19.54
C SER A 97 4.81 -6.05 -18.69
N THR A 98 5.81 -5.16 -18.76
CA THR A 98 7.12 -5.37 -18.12
C THR A 98 7.04 -5.59 -16.62
N GLY A 99 6.18 -4.86 -15.90
CA GLY A 99 6.00 -5.06 -14.45
C GLY A 99 5.38 -6.41 -14.06
N GLN A 100 4.79 -7.13 -15.02
CA GLN A 100 4.25 -8.47 -14.84
C GLN A 100 5.27 -9.57 -15.16
N GLN A 101 6.36 -9.22 -15.85
CA GLN A 101 7.41 -10.18 -16.22
C GLN A 101 8.35 -10.44 -15.05
N GLN A 102 8.85 -11.67 -14.96
CA GLN A 102 9.84 -12.04 -13.97
C GLN A 102 11.19 -11.40 -14.28
N GLU A 103 11.86 -10.92 -13.25
CA GLU A 103 13.15 -10.27 -13.39
C GLU A 103 14.25 -11.13 -12.77
N PRO A 104 15.25 -11.59 -13.55
CA PRO A 104 16.35 -12.43 -13.03
C PRO A 104 17.14 -11.74 -11.91
N ALA A 105 17.25 -10.42 -11.96
CA ALA A 105 17.94 -9.62 -10.95
C ALA A 105 17.21 -9.58 -9.59
N PHE A 106 15.95 -10.00 -9.53
CA PHE A 106 15.10 -9.96 -8.35
C PHE A 106 14.49 -11.34 -8.04
N SER A 107 15.35 -12.36 -7.97
CA SER A 107 14.95 -13.72 -7.61
C SER A 107 13.84 -14.29 -8.50
N LYS A 108 13.81 -13.92 -9.78
CA LYS A 108 12.77 -14.29 -10.75
C LYS A 108 11.35 -13.91 -10.31
N THR A 109 11.21 -12.86 -9.50
CA THR A 109 9.91 -12.27 -9.17
C THR A 109 9.58 -11.13 -10.13
N SER A 110 8.31 -10.91 -10.42
CA SER A 110 7.83 -9.71 -11.12
C SER A 110 7.66 -8.54 -10.15
N TYR A 111 7.70 -7.31 -10.67
CA TYR A 111 7.44 -6.12 -9.87
C TYR A 111 6.07 -6.20 -9.16
N VAL A 112 5.03 -6.58 -9.91
CA VAL A 112 3.64 -6.70 -9.42
C VAL A 112 3.55 -7.71 -8.25
N GLN A 113 4.30 -8.81 -8.30
CA GLN A 113 4.41 -9.74 -7.17
C GLN A 113 5.12 -9.12 -5.96
N ARG A 114 6.22 -8.39 -6.16
CA ARG A 114 7.01 -7.80 -5.07
C ARG A 114 6.25 -6.72 -4.30
N ILE A 115 5.30 -6.04 -4.94
CA ILE A 115 4.44 -5.04 -4.29
C ILE A 115 3.17 -5.64 -3.66
N GLY A 116 3.07 -6.97 -3.61
CA GLY A 116 2.01 -7.68 -2.87
C GLY A 116 0.84 -8.17 -3.73
N TYR A 117 0.88 -7.99 -5.05
CA TYR A 117 -0.16 -8.49 -5.96
C TYR A 117 0.21 -9.90 -6.45
N SER A 118 0.31 -10.84 -5.50
CA SER A 118 0.62 -12.24 -5.78
C SER A 118 -0.63 -13.11 -5.62
N PRO A 119 -0.97 -13.98 -6.59
CA PRO A 119 -2.22 -14.75 -6.57
C PRO A 119 -2.23 -15.98 -5.67
N ALA A 120 -1.12 -16.38 -5.04
CA ALA A 120 -1.03 -17.70 -4.40
C ALA A 120 -0.80 -17.67 -2.89
N ASP A 121 0.14 -16.87 -2.38
CA ASP A 121 0.50 -16.88 -0.95
C ASP A 121 0.97 -15.50 -0.52
N THR A 122 0.09 -14.72 0.12
CA THR A 122 0.49 -13.45 0.74
C THR A 122 0.31 -13.54 2.25
N ARG A 123 1.34 -13.08 2.99
CA ARG A 123 1.26 -12.86 4.45
C ARG A 123 0.27 -11.75 4.84
N TYR A 124 -0.25 -11.00 3.86
CA TYR A 124 -1.13 -9.87 4.05
C TYR A 124 -2.32 -9.98 3.08
N ALA A 125 -3.53 -10.07 3.63
CA ALA A 125 -4.74 -9.99 2.84
C ALA A 125 -5.00 -8.53 2.42
N VAL A 126 -4.92 -8.25 1.13
CA VAL A 126 -5.35 -6.97 0.54
C VAL A 126 -6.68 -7.22 -0.18
N PRO A 127 -7.74 -6.43 0.08
CA PRO A 127 -8.99 -6.54 -0.67
C PRO A 127 -8.74 -6.40 -2.17
N GLY A 128 -9.16 -7.40 -2.93
CA GLY A 128 -9.06 -7.38 -4.40
C GLY A 128 -9.93 -6.28 -5.02
N THR A 129 -9.58 -5.89 -6.24
CA THR A 129 -10.45 -5.04 -7.07
C THR A 129 -11.67 -5.81 -7.56
N ARG A 130 -12.69 -5.11 -8.09
CA ARG A 130 -13.86 -5.78 -8.70
C ARG A 130 -13.46 -6.77 -9.81
N ASP A 131 -12.44 -6.42 -10.59
CA ASP A 131 -11.89 -7.29 -11.62
C ASP A 131 -11.21 -8.54 -11.05
N ASP A 132 -10.54 -8.40 -9.90
CA ASP A 132 -9.93 -9.54 -9.18
C ASP A 132 -10.98 -10.48 -8.60
N ILE A 133 -12.11 -9.93 -8.14
CA ILE A 133 -13.23 -10.71 -7.58
C ILE A 133 -13.98 -11.45 -8.68
N ALA A 134 -14.10 -10.86 -9.88
CA ALA A 134 -14.74 -11.47 -11.04
C ALA A 134 -13.92 -12.62 -11.65
N THR A 135 -12.62 -12.70 -11.34
CA THR A 135 -11.78 -13.85 -11.71
C THR A 135 -11.90 -14.89 -10.60
N PRO A 136 -12.30 -16.15 -10.87
CA PRO A 136 -12.43 -17.13 -9.81
C PRO A 136 -11.07 -17.32 -9.12
N ALA A 137 -11.00 -16.93 -7.85
CA ALA A 137 -9.86 -17.25 -7.00
C ALA A 137 -9.70 -18.77 -7.03
N ALA A 138 -8.49 -19.26 -7.30
CA ALA A 138 -8.17 -20.65 -7.02
C ALA A 138 -8.63 -20.94 -5.59
N THR A 139 -9.51 -21.94 -5.43
CA THR A 139 -10.15 -22.25 -4.15
C THR A 139 -9.07 -22.54 -3.12
N LEU A 140 -8.73 -21.54 -2.31
CA LEU A 140 -7.83 -21.72 -1.19
C LEU A 140 -8.56 -22.57 -0.16
N LYS A 141 -8.18 -23.85 -0.04
CA LYS A 141 -8.58 -24.67 1.10
C LYS A 141 -7.96 -24.03 2.34
N ALA A 142 -8.76 -23.34 3.13
CA ALA A 142 -8.35 -22.89 4.45
C ALA A 142 -7.91 -24.13 5.25
N THR A 143 -6.64 -24.21 5.62
CA THR A 143 -6.20 -25.14 6.65
C THR A 143 -6.74 -24.63 7.98
N PRO A 144 -7.61 -25.40 8.67
CA PRO A 144 -8.09 -24.99 9.98
C PRO A 144 -6.88 -24.88 10.91
N VAL A 145 -6.66 -23.70 11.47
CA VAL A 145 -5.77 -23.53 12.61
C VAL A 145 -6.45 -24.24 13.77
N ASP A 146 -5.77 -25.22 14.38
CA ASP A 146 -6.25 -25.87 15.59
C ASP A 146 -6.67 -24.81 16.61
N ALA A 147 -7.91 -24.91 17.09
CA ALA A 147 -8.45 -23.95 18.04
C ALA A 147 -7.53 -23.90 19.27
N PRO A 148 -7.08 -22.72 19.72
CA PRO A 148 -6.30 -22.63 20.95
C PRO A 148 -7.12 -23.23 22.10
N PRO A 149 -6.50 -23.96 23.04
CA PRO A 149 -7.23 -24.55 24.16
C PRO A 149 -7.96 -23.45 24.91
N ARG A 150 -9.29 -23.60 25.04
CA ARG A 150 -10.13 -22.62 25.72
C ARG A 150 -9.67 -22.51 27.18
N PRO A 151 -9.36 -21.32 27.71
CA PRO A 151 -9.02 -21.20 29.12
C PRO A 151 -10.22 -21.62 29.97
N ARG A 152 -9.97 -22.41 31.02
CA ARG A 152 -11.01 -22.85 31.96
C ARG A 152 -11.49 -21.64 32.75
N VAL A 153 -12.64 -21.08 32.40
CA VAL A 153 -13.27 -19.97 33.13
C VAL A 153 -13.96 -20.54 34.37
N VAL A 154 -13.44 -20.24 35.56
CA VAL A 154 -14.07 -20.57 36.84
C VAL A 154 -14.78 -19.32 37.35
N TRP A 155 -16.12 -19.34 37.35
CA TRP A 155 -16.93 -18.27 37.94
C TRP A 155 -17.09 -18.49 39.44
N PRO A 156 -17.02 -17.44 40.28
CA PRO A 156 -17.35 -17.55 41.69
C PRO A 156 -18.83 -17.86 41.87
N GLY A 157 -19.17 -18.77 42.80
CA GLY A 157 -20.55 -19.22 43.05
C GLY A 157 -21.51 -18.15 43.58
N ALA A 158 -20.99 -16.99 43.99
CA ALA A 158 -21.79 -15.82 44.35
C ALA A 158 -21.04 -14.53 44.04
N ILE A 159 -21.77 -13.51 43.60
CA ILE A 159 -21.25 -12.15 43.36
C ILE A 159 -22.00 -11.21 44.30
N VAL A 160 -21.30 -10.54 45.20
CA VAL A 160 -21.90 -9.49 46.04
C VAL A 160 -22.12 -8.26 45.16
N ARG A 161 -23.38 -7.94 44.86
CA ARG A 161 -23.74 -6.68 44.18
C ARG A 161 -23.85 -5.57 45.22
N GLY A 162 -22.82 -4.75 45.32
CA GLY A 162 -22.82 -3.54 46.13
C GLY A 162 -21.45 -2.87 46.16
N VAL A 163 -21.43 -1.54 46.20
CA VAL A 163 -20.21 -0.78 46.47
C VAL A 163 -20.00 -0.77 47.98
N PRO A 164 -18.86 -1.25 48.52
CA PRO A 164 -18.56 -1.16 49.95
C PRO A 164 -18.75 0.28 50.44
N ALA A 165 -19.35 0.46 51.62
CA ALA A 165 -19.69 1.80 52.15
C ALA A 165 -18.49 2.78 52.18
N GLN A 166 -17.27 2.24 52.25
CA GLN A 166 -16.00 2.97 52.28
C GLN A 166 -15.60 3.58 50.92
N LEU A 167 -16.19 3.13 49.81
CA LEU A 167 -15.93 3.65 48.45
C LEU A 167 -17.03 4.61 47.97
N ARG A 168 -17.95 5.02 48.86
CA ARG A 168 -19.17 5.75 48.50
C ARG A 168 -18.99 7.27 48.33
N GLN A 169 -17.76 7.78 48.17
CA GLN A 169 -17.52 9.21 47.92
C GLN A 169 -16.41 9.48 46.89
N LYS A 170 -16.83 9.80 45.66
CA LYS A 170 -16.75 11.14 45.03
C LYS A 170 -17.56 11.04 43.74
N LYS A 171 -18.40 12.04 43.48
CA LYS A 171 -19.31 12.09 42.33
C LYS A 171 -18.46 12.14 41.04
N ALA A 172 -18.16 10.98 40.46
CA ALA A 172 -17.50 10.90 39.17
C ALA A 172 -18.49 11.33 38.09
N ALA A 173 -18.04 12.17 37.15
CA ALA A 173 -18.87 12.61 36.04
C ALA A 173 -19.41 11.39 35.27
N THR A 174 -20.71 11.41 35.00
CA THR A 174 -21.39 10.34 34.25
C THR A 174 -20.86 10.30 32.83
N VAL A 175 -19.98 9.34 32.53
CA VAL A 175 -19.58 9.06 31.16
C VAL A 175 -20.59 8.07 30.58
N TYR A 176 -21.34 8.51 29.57
CA TYR A 176 -22.29 7.68 28.84
C TYR A 176 -21.59 7.04 27.64
N TYR A 177 -21.40 5.72 27.69
CA TYR A 177 -21.04 4.94 26.52
C TYR A 177 -22.29 4.25 25.97
N PRO A 178 -22.54 4.30 24.65
CA PRO A 178 -23.64 3.55 24.07
C PRO A 178 -23.43 2.05 24.30
N ALA A 179 -24.48 1.36 24.74
CA ALA A 179 -24.45 -0.06 25.10
C ALA A 179 -24.23 -1.02 23.90
N GLN A 180 -24.10 -0.49 22.69
CA GLN A 180 -24.01 -1.28 21.47
C GLN A 180 -23.00 -0.67 20.50
N VAL A 181 -21.94 -1.41 20.21
CA VAL A 181 -21.12 -1.18 19.01
C VAL A 181 -21.90 -1.76 17.83
N VAL A 182 -22.53 -0.91 17.04
CA VAL A 182 -23.11 -1.31 15.76
C VAL A 182 -21.96 -1.65 14.81
N ARG A 183 -21.61 -2.94 14.67
CA ARG A 183 -20.93 -3.39 13.46
C ARG A 183 -22.01 -3.48 12.39
N GLY A 184 -21.95 -2.59 11.40
CA GLY A 184 -22.85 -2.65 10.26
C GLY A 184 -22.67 -3.97 9.52
N ASN A 185 -23.70 -4.81 9.53
CA ASN A 185 -23.85 -5.84 8.52
C ASN A 185 -24.27 -5.13 7.24
N ARG A 186 -23.41 -5.20 6.22
CA ARG A 186 -23.70 -4.66 4.90
C ARG A 186 -24.59 -5.68 4.18
N ASP A 187 -25.90 -5.61 4.43
CA ASP A 187 -26.87 -6.36 3.65
C ASP A 187 -26.88 -5.78 2.23
N VAL A 188 -26.27 -6.51 1.31
CA VAL A 188 -26.40 -6.24 -0.13
C VAL A 188 -27.80 -6.71 -0.51
N THR A 189 -28.74 -5.77 -0.53
CA THR A 189 -30.03 -6.01 -1.18
C THR A 189 -29.77 -6.14 -2.67
N THR A 190 -29.92 -7.37 -3.18
CA THR A 190 -30.15 -7.64 -4.60
C THR A 190 -31.42 -6.92 -5.00
N LYS A 191 -31.29 -5.78 -5.66
CA LYS A 191 -32.38 -5.28 -6.49
C LYS A 191 -32.21 -5.90 -7.86
N GLU A 192 -33.18 -6.72 -8.20
CA GLU A 192 -33.48 -7.21 -9.53
C GLU A 192 -33.51 -6.01 -10.50
N GLU A 193 -32.67 -6.05 -11.53
CA GLU A 193 -32.89 -5.24 -12.73
C GLU A 193 -33.96 -5.95 -13.54
N GLU A 194 -35.17 -5.40 -13.48
CA GLU A 194 -36.25 -5.72 -14.38
C GLU A 194 -35.98 -5.07 -15.75
N LYS A 195 -36.34 -5.82 -16.79
CA LYS A 195 -36.09 -5.60 -18.21
C LYS A 195 -36.90 -4.45 -18.81
#